data_AF-A0A1G2Z4Q0-F1
#
_entry.id   AF-A0A1G2Z4Q0-F1
#
_cell.length_a   1.000
_cell.length_b   1.000
_cell.length_c   1.000
_cell.angle_alpha   90.00
_cell.angle_beta   90.00
_cell.angle_gamma   90.00
#
_symmetry.space_group_name_H-M   'P 1'
#
loop_
_entity.id
_entity.type
_entity.pdbx_description
1 polymer ?
#
loop_
_entity_poly.entity_id
_entity_poly.type
_entity_poly.pdbx_seq_one_letter_code
_entity_poly.pdbx_strand_id
1 'polypeptide(L)'
;MLLMILLVSAGNHAQSPSAPPATAVGKLRILYAGHPGSEREKDFVAFLKKHFDVVQTGNLQTFKEADTQGFDVTLLDWDTNRYEGPQPRISQIFARPVITLGVTGGFICRLGRLKTGYL
;
A
#
# COMPACT_ATOMS: atom_id res chain seq x y z
N MET A 1 31.35 -40.09 -39.01
CA MET A 1 31.80 -39.36 -37.82
C MET A 1 31.12 -37.99 -37.87
N LEU A 2 30.04 -37.80 -37.12
CA LEU A 2 29.18 -36.62 -37.17
C LEU A 2 29.55 -35.70 -36.00
N LEU A 3 30.07 -34.51 -36.31
CA LEU A 3 30.46 -33.50 -35.31
C LEU A 3 29.23 -32.64 -34.98
N MET A 4 28.64 -32.84 -33.80
CA MET A 4 27.62 -31.95 -33.24
C MET A 4 28.29 -30.70 -32.67
N ILE A 5 28.01 -29.54 -33.25
CA ILE A 5 28.38 -28.24 -32.68
C ILE A 5 27.23 -27.78 -31.78
N LEU A 6 27.46 -27.77 -30.47
CA LEU A 6 26.61 -27.10 -29.48
C LEU A 6 26.81 -25.58 -29.60
N LEU A 7 25.83 -24.86 -30.14
CA LEU A 7 25.72 -23.41 -29.92
C LEU A 7 25.13 -23.17 -28.53
N VAL A 8 25.96 -22.73 -27.58
CA VAL A 8 25.49 -22.09 -26.35
C VAL A 8 25.13 -20.65 -26.72
N SER A 9 23.83 -20.38 -26.85
CA SER A 9 23.31 -19.01 -26.88
C SER A 9 23.46 -18.43 -25.47
N ALA A 10 24.44 -17.54 -25.28
CA ALA A 10 24.46 -16.66 -24.13
C ALA A 10 23.24 -15.74 -24.23
N GLY A 11 22.21 -16.05 -23.45
CA GLY A 11 21.03 -15.19 -23.32
C GLY A 11 21.47 -13.83 -22.81
N ASN A 12 21.46 -12.84 -23.69
CA ASN A 12 21.40 -11.44 -23.30
C ASN A 12 20.15 -11.28 -22.41
N HIS A 13 20.34 -11.25 -21.09
CA HIS A 13 19.36 -10.65 -20.20
C HIS A 13 19.28 -9.18 -20.56
N ALA A 14 18.41 -8.86 -21.52
CA ALA A 14 17.99 -7.50 -21.80
C ALA A 14 17.47 -6.93 -20.48
N GLN A 15 18.26 -6.01 -19.89
CA GLN A 15 17.79 -5.15 -18.82
C GLN A 15 16.49 -4.52 -19.31
N SER A 16 15.39 -4.82 -18.63
CA SER A 16 14.12 -4.15 -18.87
C SER A 16 14.35 -2.64 -18.82
N PRO A 17 13.74 -1.84 -19.72
CA PRO A 17 13.95 -0.40 -19.73
C PRO A 17 13.68 0.15 -18.33
N SER A 18 14.69 0.81 -17.75
CA SER A 18 14.60 1.46 -16.46
C SER A 18 13.35 2.33 -16.44
N ALA A 19 12.48 2.10 -15.46
CA ALA A 19 11.29 2.93 -15.26
C ALA A 19 11.67 4.42 -15.32
N PRO A 20 10.85 5.28 -15.94
CA PRO A 20 11.12 6.71 -15.98
C PRO A 20 11.40 7.23 -14.57
N PRO A 21 12.29 8.23 -14.41
CA PRO A 21 12.63 8.77 -13.09
C PRO A 21 11.33 9.13 -12.36
N ALA A 22 11.23 8.73 -11.08
CA ALA A 22 10.08 8.95 -10.21
C ALA A 22 9.87 10.45 -9.97
N THR A 23 9.40 11.14 -11.01
CA THR A 23 9.26 12.58 -11.03
C THR A 23 7.86 12.85 -10.47
N ALA A 24 7.81 13.45 -9.29
CA ALA A 24 6.63 13.94 -8.55
C ALA A 24 5.99 13.06 -7.46
N VAL A 25 6.56 11.91 -7.06
CA VAL A 25 6.04 11.14 -5.90
C VAL A 25 6.14 11.95 -4.59
N GLY A 26 7.19 12.75 -4.43
CA GLY A 26 7.41 13.58 -3.23
C GLY A 26 6.26 14.54 -2.90
N LYS A 27 5.47 14.96 -3.89
CA LYS A 27 4.37 15.92 -3.69
C LYS A 27 3.09 15.32 -3.10
N LEU A 28 2.99 13.99 -3.00
CA LEU A 28 1.75 13.36 -2.53
C LEU A 28 1.54 13.63 -1.04
N ARG A 29 0.33 14.08 -0.70
CA ARG A 29 -0.13 14.29 0.67
C ARG A 29 -0.78 13.02 1.18
N ILE A 30 -0.11 12.37 2.12
CA ILE A 30 -0.51 11.08 2.66
C ILE A 30 -1.18 11.26 4.02
N LEU A 31 -2.37 10.69 4.16
CA LEU A 31 -2.96 10.39 5.48
C LEU A 31 -2.72 8.91 5.79
N TYR A 32 -1.97 8.63 6.85
CA TYR A 32 -1.82 7.29 7.40
C TYR A 32 -2.75 7.13 8.61
N ALA A 33 -3.91 6.49 8.43
CA ALA A 33 -4.81 6.16 9.52
C ALA A 33 -4.49 4.75 10.05
N GLY A 34 -3.81 4.70 11.20
CA GLY A 34 -3.24 3.47 11.76
C GLY A 34 -3.72 3.16 13.18
N HIS A 35 -2.91 2.38 13.90
CA HIS A 35 -3.04 2.12 15.34
C HIS A 35 -2.13 3.09 16.12
N PRO A 36 -2.68 4.15 16.75
CA PRO A 36 -1.87 5.20 17.36
C PRO A 36 -0.90 4.68 18.42
N GLY A 37 0.36 5.06 18.30
CA GLY A 37 1.41 4.74 19.26
C GLY A 37 1.99 3.32 19.13
N SER A 38 1.48 2.50 18.22
CA SER A 38 2.05 1.18 17.91
C SER A 38 3.43 1.27 17.26
N GLU A 39 4.27 0.24 17.44
CA GLU A 39 5.57 0.17 16.77
C GLU A 39 5.43 0.11 15.25
N ARG A 40 4.41 -0.61 14.74
CA ARG A 40 4.11 -0.65 13.30
C ARG A 40 3.81 0.73 12.71
N GLU A 41 3.00 1.54 13.39
CA GLU A 41 2.75 2.92 12.97
C GLU A 41 4.04 3.73 12.94
N LYS A 42 4.83 3.71 14.02
CA LYS A 42 6.08 4.47 14.12
C LYS A 42 7.04 4.12 12.98
N ASP A 43 7.29 2.84 12.77
CA ASP A 43 8.21 2.34 11.76
C ASP A 43 7.75 2.70 10.35
N PHE A 44 6.46 2.48 10.05
CA PHE A 44 5.98 2.69 8.70
C PHE A 44 5.79 4.17 8.37
N VAL A 45 5.35 5.00 9.32
CA VAL A 45 5.32 6.46 9.14
C VAL A 45 6.73 7.02 8.95
N ALA A 46 7.73 6.50 9.68
CA ALA A 46 9.12 6.90 9.48
C ALA A 46 9.63 6.52 8.08
N PHE A 47 9.23 5.35 7.55
CA PHE A 47 9.50 4.99 6.16
C PHE A 47 8.80 5.93 5.16
N LEU A 48 7.50 6.19 5.31
CA LEU A 48 6.74 7.06 4.41
C LEU A 48 7.35 8.47 4.33
N LYS A 49 7.75 9.03 5.47
CA LYS A 49 8.38 10.37 5.54
C LYS A 49 9.74 10.46 4.82
N LYS A 50 10.37 9.35 4.42
CA LYS A 50 11.56 9.36 3.57
C LYS A 50 11.24 9.57 2.09
N HIS A 51 9.98 9.36 1.69
CA HIS A 51 9.56 9.32 0.30
C HIS A 51 8.50 10.36 -0.06
N PHE A 52 7.77 10.89 0.93
CA PHE A 52 6.67 11.84 0.74
C PHE A 52 6.88 13.07 1.63
N ASP A 53 6.67 14.25 1.07
CA ASP A 53 6.86 15.54 1.76
C ASP A 53 5.81 15.77 2.85
N VAL A 54 4.60 15.23 2.66
CA VAL A 54 3.48 15.41 3.58
C VAL A 54 2.94 14.04 4.00
N VAL A 55 3.17 13.69 5.26
CA VAL A 55 2.61 12.49 5.90
C VAL A 55 2.01 12.91 7.23
N GLN A 56 0.69 12.79 7.36
CA GLN A 56 -0.03 12.97 8.62
C GLN A 56 -0.58 11.63 9.12
N THR A 57 -0.68 11.50 10.44
CA THR A 57 -1.20 10.31 11.11
C THR A 57 -2.63 10.55 11.61
N GLY A 58 -3.48 9.54 11.50
CA GLY A 58 -4.83 9.51 12.03
C GLY A 58 -5.10 8.22 12.81
N ASN A 59 -6.17 8.22 13.61
CA ASN A 59 -6.61 7.03 14.34
C ASN A 59 -7.64 6.26 13.52
N LEU A 60 -7.30 5.04 13.09
CA LEU A 60 -8.19 4.21 12.30
C LEU A 60 -9.49 3.84 13.05
N GLN A 61 -9.43 3.74 14.38
CA GLN A 61 -10.57 3.37 15.21
C GLN A 61 -11.68 4.43 15.21
N THR A 62 -11.32 5.70 15.03
CA THR A 62 -12.27 6.81 14.98
C THR A 62 -12.38 7.44 13.58
N PHE A 63 -11.85 6.76 12.56
CA PHE A 63 -11.75 7.27 11.21
C PHE A 63 -13.11 7.62 10.61
N LYS A 64 -13.15 8.75 9.91
CA LYS A 64 -14.28 9.21 9.09
C LYS A 64 -13.78 9.58 7.70
N GLU A 65 -14.62 9.39 6.69
CA GLU A 65 -14.30 9.79 5.31
C GLU A 65 -13.87 11.26 5.18
N ALA A 66 -14.43 12.14 6.01
CA ALA A 66 -14.09 13.56 6.05
C ALA A 66 -12.61 13.81 6.41
N ASP A 67 -11.99 12.90 7.17
CA ASP A 67 -10.59 13.01 7.59
C ASP A 67 -9.63 12.98 6.39
N THR A 68 -10.07 12.38 5.28
CA THR A 68 -9.28 12.31 4.04
C THR A 68 -9.25 13.64 3.26
N GLN A 69 -9.94 14.68 3.72
CA GLN A 69 -10.01 15.97 3.03
C GLN A 69 -8.63 16.62 2.95
N GLY A 70 -8.21 16.98 1.74
CA GLY A 70 -6.92 17.64 1.51
C GLY A 70 -5.72 16.69 1.43
N PHE A 71 -5.96 15.38 1.43
CA PHE A 71 -4.95 14.37 1.13
C PHE A 71 -5.19 13.74 -0.23
N ASP A 72 -4.12 13.34 -0.90
CA ASP A 72 -4.17 12.70 -2.21
C ASP A 72 -4.42 11.19 -2.08
N VAL A 73 -3.82 10.58 -1.05
CA VAL A 73 -3.94 9.14 -0.77
C VAL A 73 -4.09 8.93 0.74
N THR A 74 -5.04 8.08 1.11
CA THR A 74 -5.22 7.63 2.49
C THR A 74 -4.85 6.16 2.64
N LEU A 75 -4.04 5.83 3.63
CA LEU A 75 -3.70 4.46 4.00
C LEU A 75 -4.50 4.09 5.25
N LEU A 76 -5.23 2.98 5.19
CA LEU A 76 -5.92 2.39 6.33
C LEU A 76 -5.17 1.12 6.74
N ASP A 77 -4.47 1.15 7.87
CA ASP A 77 -3.61 0.04 8.31
C ASP A 77 -3.92 -0.37 9.75
N TRP A 78 -3.91 -1.69 9.99
CA TRP A 78 -4.03 -2.24 11.34
C TRP A 78 -3.17 -3.48 11.49
N ASP A 79 -2.49 -3.56 12.64
CA ASP A 79 -1.57 -4.66 12.95
C ASP A 79 -2.32 -5.98 13.23
N THR A 80 -1.55 -7.08 13.22
CA THR A 80 -2.05 -8.47 13.30
C THR A 80 -2.13 -9.00 14.74
N ASN A 81 -2.06 -8.14 15.75
CA ASN A 81 -1.88 -8.62 17.12
C ASN A 81 -3.12 -9.36 17.67
N ARG A 82 -4.30 -9.11 17.08
CA ARG A 82 -5.55 -9.88 17.23
C ARG A 82 -6.39 -9.77 15.96
N TYR A 83 -7.34 -10.68 15.73
CA TYR A 83 -8.42 -10.52 14.73
C TYR A 83 -9.41 -9.38 15.11
N GLU A 84 -8.99 -8.47 15.97
CA GLU A 84 -9.74 -7.35 16.52
C GLU A 84 -9.11 -6.09 15.91
N GLY A 85 -9.66 -5.66 14.78
CA GLY A 85 -9.29 -4.42 14.13
C GLY A 85 -10.55 -3.60 13.84
N PRO A 86 -10.45 -2.26 13.84
CA PRO A 86 -11.55 -1.40 13.47
C PRO A 86 -12.00 -1.73 12.04
N GLN A 87 -13.31 -1.76 11.85
CA GLN A 87 -13.96 -1.89 10.55
C GLN A 87 -14.49 -0.52 10.14
N PRO A 88 -13.66 0.34 9.54
CA PRO A 88 -14.12 1.65 9.09
C PRO A 88 -15.25 1.46 8.07
N ARG A 89 -16.34 2.19 8.25
CA ARG A 89 -17.42 2.21 7.27
C ARG A 89 -17.06 3.20 6.18
N ILE A 90 -16.80 2.67 4.99
CA ILE A 90 -16.63 3.46 3.78
C ILE A 90 -17.92 3.31 2.96
N SER A 91 -18.51 4.44 2.61
CA SER A 91 -19.70 4.55 1.78
C SER A 91 -19.40 4.16 0.33
N GLN A 92 -20.41 3.68 -0.38
CA GLN A 92 -20.27 3.29 -1.79
C GLN A 92 -20.05 4.48 -2.72
N ILE A 93 -20.33 5.70 -2.26
CA ILE A 93 -20.11 6.94 -3.03
C ILE A 93 -18.75 7.59 -2.75
N PHE A 94 -17.98 7.03 -1.81
CA PHE A 94 -16.66 7.53 -1.49
C PHE A 94 -15.69 7.24 -2.64
N ALA A 95 -15.13 8.30 -3.21
CA ALA A 95 -14.36 8.23 -4.45
C ALA A 95 -12.87 8.57 -4.29
N ARG A 96 -12.40 8.94 -3.09
CA ARG A 96 -10.99 9.33 -2.89
C ARG A 96 -10.09 8.08 -2.80
N PRO A 97 -8.84 8.15 -3.28
CA PRO A 97 -7.94 7.01 -3.24
C PRO A 97 -7.65 6.53 -1.82
N VAL A 98 -7.95 5.25 -1.57
CA VAL A 98 -7.66 4.56 -0.31
C VAL A 98 -6.89 3.28 -0.59
N ILE A 99 -5.80 3.08 0.14
CA ILE A 99 -5.03 1.84 0.18
C ILE A 99 -5.29 1.20 1.54
N THR A 100 -5.66 -0.07 1.55
CA THR A 100 -5.91 -0.82 2.78
C THR A 100 -4.80 -1.84 2.99
N LEU A 101 -4.33 -1.94 4.24
CA LEU A 101 -3.19 -2.75 4.63
C LEU A 101 -3.54 -3.57 5.87
N GLY A 102 -2.80 -4.66 6.07
CA GLY A 102 -2.93 -5.51 7.25
C GLY A 102 -4.33 -6.12 7.42
N VAL A 103 -4.77 -6.25 8.67
CA VAL A 103 -6.05 -6.88 9.03
C VAL A 103 -7.23 -6.11 8.41
N THR A 104 -7.17 -4.78 8.38
CA THR A 104 -8.18 -3.92 7.77
C THR A 104 -8.35 -4.19 6.28
N GLY A 105 -7.24 -4.35 5.54
CA GLY A 105 -7.28 -4.74 4.13
C GLY A 105 -7.97 -6.09 3.92
N GLY A 106 -7.62 -7.10 4.72
CA GLY A 106 -8.26 -8.41 4.67
C GLY A 106 -9.78 -8.34 4.90
N PHE A 107 -10.23 -7.56 5.88
CA PHE A 107 -11.66 -7.37 6.15
C PHE A 107 -12.39 -6.66 5.01
N ILE A 108 -11.84 -5.56 4.48
CA ILE A 108 -12.48 -4.81 3.39
C ILE A 108 -12.60 -5.68 2.13
N CYS A 109 -11.54 -6.42 1.78
CA CYS A 109 -11.62 -7.34 0.64
C CYS A 109 -12.67 -8.44 0.86
N ARG A 110 -12.77 -9.01 2.08
CA ARG A 110 -13.80 -10.00 2.42
C ARG A 110 -15.23 -9.43 2.29
N LEU A 111 -15.47 -8.22 2.82
CA LEU A 111 -16.78 -7.56 2.76
C LEU A 111 -17.17 -7.20 1.32
N GLY A 112 -16.22 -6.68 0.55
CA GLY A 112 -16.41 -6.36 -0.87
C GLY A 112 -16.48 -7.57 -1.79
N ARG A 113 -16.35 -8.81 -1.26
CA ARG A 113 -16.22 -10.05 -2.02
C ARG A 113 -15.14 -9.95 -3.11
N LEU A 114 -14.10 -9.18 -2.83
CA LEU A 114 -12.95 -9.04 -3.70
C LEU A 114 -12.16 -10.34 -3.64
N LYS A 115 -11.56 -10.74 -4.77
CA LYS A 115 -10.64 -11.88 -4.77
C LYS A 115 -9.47 -11.54 -3.86
N THR A 116 -9.39 -12.20 -2.71
CA THR A 116 -8.26 -12.11 -1.78
C THR A 116 -7.16 -13.14 -2.12
N GLY A 117 -7.30 -13.89 -3.23
CA GLY A 117 -6.30 -14.83 -3.72
C GLY A 117 -6.45 -15.22 -5.20
N TYR A 118 -5.30 -15.28 -5.88
CA TYR A 118 -4.83 -16.43 -6.66
C TYR A 118 -3.49 -16.83 -6.01
N LEU A 119 -3.50 -17.80 -5.10
CA LEU A 119 -2.29 -18.51 -4.69
C LEU A 119 -2.65 -19.99 -4.64
#